data_AF-U5H990-F1
#
_entry.id   AF-U5H990-F1
#
_cell.length_a   1.000
_cell.length_b   1.000
_cell.length_c   1.000
_cell.angle_alpha   90.00
_cell.angle_beta   90.00
_cell.angle_gamma   90.00
#
_symmetry.space_group_name_H-M   'P 1'
#
loop_
_entity.id
_entity.type
_entity.pdbx_description
1 polymer ?
#
loop_
_entity_poly.entity_id
_entity_poly.type
_entity_poly.pdbx_seq_one_letter_code
_entity_poly.pdbx_strand_id
1 'polypeptide(L)'
;MVHSPPFWVKAWFIISTILVFWDAGYCLLRPHTFEGGKYHTLWTPYVLYASVDYLYGHAVFKAGEGFTSAQAILNVVENFMNITYLLLLRAGSANAILVGFFAVTCTFWKTASFWGGSEHGSPSKPAEFDDALIGKLSS
;
A
#
# COMPACT_ATOMS: atom_id res chain seq x y z
N MET A 1 20.76 21.70 16.14
CA MET A 1 19.88 20.63 15.60
C MET A 1 20.40 19.30 16.13
N VAL A 2 19.62 18.57 16.92
CA VAL A 2 20.04 17.27 17.50
C VAL A 2 20.02 16.14 16.47
N HIS A 3 19.21 16.27 15.42
CA HIS A 3 19.13 15.34 14.30
C HIS A 3 19.09 16.13 12.98
N SER A 4 19.94 15.78 12.02
CA SER A 4 20.01 16.43 10.71
C SER A 4 20.25 15.38 9.62
N PRO A 5 19.19 14.66 9.21
CA PRO A 5 19.30 13.61 8.23
C PRO A 5 19.59 14.19 6.84
N PRO A 6 20.26 13.41 5.96
CA PRO A 6 20.48 13.80 4.58
C PRO A 6 19.18 14.19 3.86
N PHE A 7 19.29 15.07 2.87
CA PHE A 7 18.13 15.52 2.09
C PHE A 7 17.32 14.36 1.49
N TRP A 8 18.01 13.34 0.97
CA TRP A 8 17.36 12.18 0.36
C TRP A 8 16.47 11.41 1.34
N VAL A 9 16.82 11.34 2.63
CA VAL A 9 15.98 10.68 3.65
C VAL A 9 14.68 11.45 3.83
N LYS A 10 14.75 12.78 3.92
CA LYS A 10 13.55 13.63 4.04
C LYS A 10 12.66 13.49 2.80
N ALA A 11 13.26 13.51 1.62
CA ALA A 11 12.55 13.33 0.36
C ALA A 11 11.87 11.94 0.29
N TRP A 12 12.56 10.89 0.74
CA TRP A 12 12.01 9.54 0.82
C TRP A 12 10.75 9.49 1.69
N PHE A 13 10.80 10.01 2.93
CA PHE A 13 9.63 10.04 3.81
C PHE A 13 8.43 10.78 3.19
N ILE A 14 8.68 11.90 2.49
CA ILE A 14 7.61 12.65 1.81
C ILE A 14 7.00 11.83 0.67
N ILE A 15 7.85 11.30 -0.22
CA ILE A 15 7.41 10.51 -1.37
C ILE A 15 6.67 9.24 -0.92
N SER A 16 7.24 8.51 0.04
CA SER A 16 6.61 7.33 0.65
C SER A 16 5.24 7.67 1.25
N THR A 17 5.12 8.78 1.99
CA THR A 17 3.84 9.19 2.57
C THR A 17 2.76 9.38 1.50
N ILE A 18 3.10 10.04 0.39
CA ILE A 18 2.16 10.28 -0.72
C ILE A 18 1.76 8.95 -1.37
N LEU A 19 2.73 8.11 -1.73
CA LEU A 19 2.48 6.85 -2.43
C LEU A 19 1.68 5.87 -1.56
N VAL A 20 2.03 5.74 -0.28
CA VAL A 20 1.38 4.81 0.65
C VAL A 20 -0.05 5.25 0.97
N PHE A 21 -0.34 6.56 1.00
CA PHE A 21 -1.72 7.03 1.16
C PHE A 21 -2.54 6.77 -0.09
N TRP A 22 -1.95 6.94 -1.27
CA TRP A 22 -2.63 6.62 -2.53
C TRP A 22 -2.96 5.14 -2.62
N ASP A 23 -2.06 4.25 -2.19
CA ASP A 23 -2.29 2.81 -2.09
C ASP A 23 -3.37 2.44 -1.06
N ALA A 24 -3.28 3.00 0.15
CA ALA A 24 -4.31 2.78 1.18
C ALA A 24 -5.68 3.28 0.71
N GLY A 25 -5.71 4.43 0.02
CA GLY A 25 -6.91 4.98 -0.61
C GLY A 25 -7.51 4.04 -1.65
N TYR A 26 -6.69 3.40 -2.48
CA TYR A 26 -7.15 2.38 -3.42
C TYR A 26 -7.92 1.28 -2.68
N CYS A 27 -7.29 0.70 -1.66
CA CYS A 27 -7.77 -0.48 -0.93
C CYS A 27 -9.01 -0.21 -0.07
N LEU A 28 -9.05 0.93 0.63
CA LEU A 28 -10.12 1.29 1.57
C LEU A 28 -11.37 1.85 0.88
N LEU A 29 -11.23 2.44 -0.32
CA LEU A 29 -12.35 3.00 -1.08
C LEU A 29 -12.96 2.00 -2.08
N ARG A 30 -12.54 0.73 -2.07
CA ARG A 30 -13.19 -0.33 -2.84
C ARG A 30 -14.67 -0.45 -2.39
N PRO A 31 -15.63 -0.56 -3.33
CA PRO A 31 -15.46 -0.85 -4.76
C PRO A 31 -15.36 0.39 -5.68
N HIS A 32 -15.35 1.62 -5.17
CA HIS A 32 -15.40 2.82 -6.01
C HIS A 32 -14.12 3.12 -6.79
N THR A 33 -13.01 2.51 -6.41
CA THR A 33 -11.68 2.62 -7.04
C THR A 33 -11.45 1.60 -8.15
N PHE A 34 -12.29 0.56 -8.21
CA PHE A 34 -12.26 -0.47 -9.24
C PHE A 34 -12.70 0.03 -10.61
N GLU A 35 -12.40 -0.74 -11.66
CA GLU A 35 -12.81 -0.42 -13.04
C GLU A 35 -14.33 -0.22 -13.12
N GLY A 36 -14.76 0.90 -13.72
CA GLY A 36 -16.17 1.32 -13.74
C GLY A 36 -16.65 2.05 -12.48
N GLY A 37 -15.82 2.20 -11.45
CA GLY A 37 -16.12 2.95 -10.23
C GLY A 37 -15.93 4.47 -10.37
N LYS A 38 -16.62 5.23 -9.52
CA LYS A 38 -16.62 6.72 -9.54
C LYS A 38 -15.23 7.34 -9.49
N TYR A 39 -14.29 6.71 -8.77
CA TYR A 39 -12.95 7.25 -8.55
C TYR A 39 -11.87 6.54 -9.37
N HIS A 40 -12.27 5.63 -10.26
CA HIS A 40 -11.36 4.76 -10.99
C HIS A 40 -10.24 5.51 -11.72
N THR A 41 -10.54 6.69 -12.30
CA THR A 41 -9.57 7.48 -13.08
C THR A 41 -8.27 7.77 -12.31
N LEU A 42 -8.35 8.04 -11.01
CA LEU A 42 -7.17 8.30 -10.17
C LEU A 42 -6.34 7.02 -9.89
N TRP A 43 -6.96 5.85 -10.01
CA TRP A 43 -6.36 4.54 -9.79
C TRP A 43 -6.34 3.68 -11.06
N THR A 44 -6.43 4.29 -12.25
CA THR A 44 -6.30 3.61 -13.55
C THR A 44 -5.14 2.60 -13.61
N PRO A 45 -3.89 2.93 -13.17
CA PRO A 45 -2.79 1.97 -13.23
C PRO A 45 -3.00 0.71 -12.36
N TYR A 46 -3.88 0.77 -11.35
CA TYR A 46 -4.19 -0.39 -10.51
C TYR A 46 -4.98 -1.48 -11.25
N VAL A 47 -5.56 -1.22 -12.43
CA VAL A 47 -6.17 -2.28 -13.24
C VAL A 47 -5.12 -3.29 -13.70
N LEU A 48 -3.98 -2.78 -14.20
CA LEU A 48 -2.86 -3.66 -14.56
C LEU A 48 -2.24 -4.28 -13.29
N TYR A 49 -2.11 -3.52 -12.21
CA TYR A 49 -1.50 -4.05 -10.98
C TYR A 49 -2.33 -5.17 -10.36
N ALA A 50 -3.65 -4.99 -10.24
CA ALA A 50 -4.58 -6.00 -9.72
C ALA A 50 -4.68 -7.25 -10.62
N SER A 51 -4.20 -7.17 -11.86
CA SER A 51 -4.09 -8.32 -12.76
C SER A 51 -2.88 -9.21 -12.44
N VAL A 52 -1.86 -8.65 -11.78
CA VAL A 52 -0.63 -9.37 -11.39
C VAL A 52 -0.66 -9.73 -9.90
N ASP A 53 -1.06 -8.79 -9.05
CA ASP A 53 -1.26 -9.01 -7.62
C ASP A 53 -2.75 -9.18 -7.31
N TYR A 54 -3.16 -10.44 -7.16
CA TYR A 54 -4.55 -10.82 -6.94
C TYR A 54 -5.15 -10.28 -5.63
N LEU A 55 -4.33 -9.92 -4.63
CA LEU A 55 -4.81 -9.32 -3.37
C LEU A 55 -5.48 -7.95 -3.59
N TYR A 56 -5.13 -7.28 -4.69
CA TYR A 56 -5.72 -6.01 -5.12
C TYR A 56 -6.94 -6.21 -6.04
N GLY A 57 -7.20 -7.43 -6.50
CA GLY A 57 -8.26 -7.76 -7.45
C GLY A 57 -9.68 -7.82 -6.87
N HIS A 58 -10.66 -7.81 -7.76
CA HIS A 58 -12.07 -7.93 -7.43
C HIS A 58 -12.43 -9.26 -6.74
N ALA A 59 -11.74 -10.36 -7.09
CA ALA A 59 -12.03 -11.69 -6.59
C ALA A 59 -11.83 -11.77 -5.07
N VAL A 60 -10.69 -11.29 -4.57
CA VAL A 60 -10.35 -11.27 -3.13
C VAL A 60 -11.28 -10.33 -2.37
N PHE A 61 -11.62 -9.17 -2.95
CA PHE A 61 -12.59 -8.25 -2.35
C PHE A 61 -13.99 -8.87 -2.23
N LYS A 62 -14.47 -9.57 -3.26
CA LYS A 62 -15.77 -10.27 -3.24
C LYS A 62 -15.79 -11.47 -2.30
N ALA A 63 -14.66 -12.15 -2.14
CA ALA A 63 -14.50 -13.23 -1.17
C ALA A 63 -14.57 -12.74 0.30
N GLY A 64 -14.56 -11.43 0.53
CA GLY A 64 -14.63 -10.85 1.88
C GLY A 64 -13.31 -10.97 2.66
N GLU A 65 -12.21 -11.22 1.96
CA GLU A 65 -10.89 -11.36 2.57
C GLU A 65 -10.39 -10.02 3.14
N GLY A 66 -10.26 -9.95 4.47
CA GLY A 66 -9.95 -8.72 5.19
C GLY A 66 -8.46 -8.32 5.17
N PHE A 67 -7.58 -9.20 4.72
CA PHE A 67 -6.13 -9.02 4.82
C PHE A 67 -5.62 -7.74 4.13
N THR A 68 -6.01 -7.51 2.87
CA THR A 68 -5.61 -6.31 2.12
C THR A 68 -6.10 -5.02 2.78
N SER A 69 -7.32 -5.03 3.34
CA SER A 69 -7.87 -3.87 4.05
C SER A 69 -7.17 -3.64 5.39
N ALA A 70 -6.79 -4.70 6.11
CA ALA A 70 -5.99 -4.60 7.33
C ALA A 70 -4.60 -4.00 7.04
N GLN A 71 -3.94 -4.45 5.97
CA GLN A 71 -2.67 -3.89 5.50
C GLN A 71 -2.81 -2.40 5.13
N ALA A 72 -3.92 -2.01 4.49
CA ALA A 72 -4.19 -0.62 4.16
C ALA A 72 -4.43 0.27 5.39
N ILE A 73 -5.00 -0.26 6.48
CA ILE A 73 -5.13 0.48 7.74
C ILE A 73 -3.74 0.69 8.37
N LEU A 74 -2.86 -0.32 8.34
CA LEU A 74 -1.48 -0.18 8.82
C LEU A 74 -0.71 0.88 8.02
N ASN A 75 -0.89 0.92 6.69
CA ASN A 75 -0.35 1.99 5.83
C ASN A 75 -0.76 3.41 6.30
N VAL A 76 -2.02 3.59 6.71
CA VAL A 76 -2.50 4.88 7.22
C VAL A 76 -1.79 5.26 8.52
N VAL A 77 -1.63 4.30 9.45
CA VAL A 77 -0.90 4.52 10.71
C VAL A 77 0.57 4.87 10.45
N GLU A 78 1.24 4.12 9.57
CA GLU A 78 2.63 4.39 9.17
C GLU A 78 2.81 5.80 8.60
N ASN A 79 1.86 6.25 7.77
CA ASN A 79 1.90 7.60 7.23
C ASN A 79 1.75 8.70 8.29
N PHE A 80 0.92 8.50 9.30
CA PHE A 80 0.85 9.44 10.42
C PHE A 80 2.16 9.49 11.21
N MET A 81 2.86 8.36 11.35
CA MET A 81 4.19 8.32 11.95
C MET A 81 5.23 9.05 11.09
N ASN A 82 5.20 8.85 9.76
CA ASN A 82 6.08 9.55 8.82
C ASN A 82 5.88 11.07 8.85
N ILE A 83 4.62 11.53 8.88
CA ILE A 83 4.30 12.96 9.03
C ILE A 83 4.79 13.48 10.36
N THR A 84 4.56 12.74 11.46
CA THR A 84 5.02 13.13 12.80
C THR A 84 6.54 13.25 12.85
N TYR A 85 7.27 12.31 12.24
CA TYR A 85 8.72 12.39 12.09
C TYR A 85 9.15 13.68 11.37
N LEU A 86 8.55 14.00 10.22
CA LEU A 86 8.88 15.21 9.45
C LEU A 86 8.58 16.50 10.23
N LEU A 87 7.47 16.54 10.99
CA LEU A 87 7.10 17.68 11.84
C LEU A 87 8.07 17.85 13.01
N LEU A 88 8.42 16.76 13.70
CA LEU A 88 9.39 16.79 14.81
C LEU A 88 10.79 17.18 14.32
N LEU A 89 11.17 16.72 13.12
CA LEU A 89 12.42 17.10 12.48
C LEU A 89 12.46 18.60 12.19
N ARG A 90 11.36 19.16 11.66
CA ARG A 90 11.22 20.62 11.45
C ARG A 90 11.30 21.41 12.76
N ALA A 91 10.76 20.87 13.85
CA ALA A 91 10.83 21.47 15.18
C ALA A 91 12.21 21.31 15.86
N GLY A 92 13.13 20.55 15.28
CA GLY A 92 14.46 20.31 15.85
C GLY A 92 14.46 19.38 17.08
N SER A 93 13.39 18.61 17.29
CA SER A 93 13.22 17.74 18.45
C SER A 93 14.08 16.47 18.37
N ALA A 94 14.69 16.07 19.48
CA ALA A 94 15.41 14.80 19.59
C ALA A 94 14.49 13.57 19.40
N ASN A 95 13.20 13.70 19.72
CA ASN A 95 12.21 12.64 19.56
C ASN A 95 12.00 12.23 18.10
N ALA A 96 12.42 13.05 17.13
CA ALA A 96 12.37 12.70 15.72
C ALA A 96 13.11 11.38 15.42
N ILE A 97 14.24 11.12 16.11
CA ILE A 97 15.02 9.89 15.91
C ILE A 97 14.20 8.66 16.31
N LEU A 98 13.54 8.73 17.48
CA LEU A 98 12.73 7.62 18.01
C LEU A 98 11.53 7.33 17.11
N VAL A 99 10.80 8.36 16.68
CA VAL A 99 9.63 8.20 15.81
C VAL A 99 10.04 7.70 14.42
N GLY A 100 11.11 8.26 13.85
CA GLY A 100 11.61 7.83 12.54
C GLY A 100 12.08 6.38 12.54
N PHE A 101 12.82 5.96 13.56
CA PHE A 101 13.25 4.57 13.74
C PHE A 101 12.06 3.63 13.89
N PHE A 102 11.11 3.98 14.77
CA PHE A 102 9.92 3.15 15.00
C PHE A 102 9.07 3.01 13.74
N ALA A 103 8.88 4.10 12.99
CA ALA A 103 8.14 4.09 11.73
C ALA A 103 8.75 3.09 10.72
N VAL A 104 10.07 3.15 10.48
CA VAL A 104 10.71 2.24 9.53
C VAL A 104 10.72 0.78 10.00
N THR A 105 10.80 0.53 11.31
CA THR A 105 10.67 -0.83 11.87
C THR A 105 9.26 -1.39 11.65
N CYS A 106 8.22 -0.58 11.87
CA CYS A 106 6.84 -0.97 11.59
C CYS A 106 6.63 -1.29 10.11
N THR A 107 7.10 -0.41 9.21
CA THR A 107 7.02 -0.65 7.75
C THR A 107 7.75 -1.93 7.33
N PHE A 108 8.92 -2.20 7.91
CA PHE A 108 9.64 -3.45 7.68
C PHE A 108 8.82 -4.66 8.10
N TRP A 109 8.27 -4.66 9.32
CA TRP A 109 7.51 -5.80 9.85
C TRP A 109 6.19 -6.02 9.11
N LYS A 110 5.52 -4.94 8.72
CA LYS A 110 4.31 -4.98 7.88
C LYS A 110 4.62 -5.61 6.53
N THR A 111 5.73 -5.24 5.91
CA THR A 111 6.19 -5.84 4.66
C THR A 111 6.50 -7.34 4.83
N ALA A 112 7.19 -7.72 5.91
CA ALA A 112 7.43 -9.14 6.22
C ALA A 112 6.11 -9.93 6.41
N SER A 113 5.13 -9.33 7.07
CA SER A 113 3.80 -9.92 7.28
C SER A 113 3.02 -10.05 5.97
N PHE A 114 3.18 -9.12 5.03
CA PHE A 114 2.60 -9.22 3.69
C PHE A 114 3.10 -10.48 2.96
N TRP A 115 4.42 -10.72 2.98
CA TRP A 115 5.01 -11.92 2.38
C TRP A 115 4.52 -13.21 3.06
N GLY A 116 4.43 -13.25 4.39
CA GLY A 116 3.88 -14.41 5.09
C GLY A 116 2.38 -14.63 4.85
N GLY A 117 1.61 -13.55 4.72
CA GLY A 117 0.17 -13.61 4.49
C GLY A 117 -0.20 -13.94 3.05
N SER A 118 0.57 -13.50 2.06
CA SER A 118 0.34 -13.83 0.65
C SER A 118 0.55 -15.32 0.35
N GLU A 119 1.41 -15.99 1.12
CA GLU A 119 1.59 -17.45 1.07
C GLU A 119 0.36 -18.21 1.63
N HIS A 120 -0.31 -17.68 2.66
CA HIS A 120 -1.48 -18.30 3.28
C HIS A 120 -2.80 -17.97 2.58
N GLY A 121 -2.91 -16.78 1.99
CA GLY A 121 -4.13 -16.26 1.39
C GLY A 121 -4.21 -16.38 -0.13
N SER A 122 -3.23 -17.00 -0.80
CA SER A 122 -3.27 -17.22 -2.24
C SER A 122 -4.45 -18.12 -2.61
N PRO A 123 -5.53 -17.61 -3.23
CA PRO A 123 -6.33 -18.49 -4.06
C PRO A 123 -5.38 -18.92 -5.17
N SER A 124 -5.21 -20.23 -5.38
CA SER A 124 -4.67 -20.71 -6.66
C SER A 124 -5.32 -19.91 -7.78
N LYS A 125 -4.53 -19.37 -8.73
CA LYS A 125 -4.99 -18.57 -9.87
C LYS A 125 -6.40 -18.99 -10.28
N PRO A 126 -7.42 -18.12 -10.21
CA PRO A 126 -8.75 -18.51 -10.64
C PRO A 126 -8.69 -18.90 -12.12
N ALA A 127 -9.25 -20.06 -12.48
CA ALA A 127 -9.21 -20.60 -13.85
C ALA A 127 -9.75 -19.60 -14.91
N GLU A 128 -10.67 -18.70 -14.51
CA GLU A 128 -11.17 -17.59 -15.33
C GLU A 128 -10.06 -16.65 -15.84
N PHE A 129 -8.93 -16.56 -15.15
CA PHE A 129 -7.83 -15.67 -15.51
C PHE A 129 -7.04 -16.17 -16.72
N ASP A 130 -6.84 -17.49 -16.83
CA ASP A 130 -6.19 -18.09 -18.00
C ASP A 130 -7.09 -17.95 -19.23
N ASP A 131 -8.40 -18.13 -19.09
CA ASP A 131 -9.37 -17.99 -20.19
C ASP A 131 -9.46 -16.53 -20.70
N ALA A 132 -9.44 -15.54 -19.81
CA ALA A 132 -9.48 -14.13 -20.20
C ALA A 132 -8.17 -13.65 -20.85
N LEU A 133 -7.02 -14.21 -20.43
CA LEU A 133 -5.72 -13.90 -21.02
C LEU A 133 -5.55 -14.59 -22.39
N ILE A 134 -5.93 -15.85 -22.49
CA ILE A 134 -5.92 -16.62 -23.76
C ILE A 134 -6.88 -15.98 -24.76
N GLY A 135 -8.08 -15.57 -24.33
CA GLY A 135 -9.06 -14.89 -25.19
C GLY A 135 -8.56 -13.56 -25.76
N LYS A 136 -7.73 -12.81 -25.01
CA LYS A 136 -7.08 -11.57 -25.49
C LYS A 136 -5.85 -11.80 -26.37
N LEU A 137 -5.25 -13.00 -26.34
CA LEU A 137 -4.11 -13.38 -27.19
C LEU A 137 -4.56 -14.08 -28.48
N SER A 138 -5.81 -14.54 -28.54
CA SER A 138 -6.41 -15.16 -29.74
C SER A 138 -7.20 -14.20 -30.64
N SER A 139 -7.21 -12.89 -30.34
CA SER A 139 -7.88 -11.84 -31.12
C SER A 139 -6.89 -10.80 -31.62
#